data_AF-A0A8B8FF43-F1
#
_entry.id   AF-A0A8B8FF43-F1
#
_cell.length_a   1.000
_cell.length_b   1.000
_cell.length_c   1.000
_cell.angle_alpha   90.00
_cell.angle_beta   90.00
_cell.angle_gamma   90.00
#
_symmetry.space_group_name_H-M   'P 1'
#
loop_
_entity.id
_entity.type
_entity.pdbx_description
1 polymer ?
#
loop_
_entity_poly.entity_id
_entity_poly.type
_entity_poly.pdbx_seq_one_letter_code
_entity_poly.pdbx_strand_id
1 'polypeptide(L)'
;MGRLYTVHPNMVECYYLRLLLVNVVGPRSFEDLRTINGHLCATYREACEHLGLLENYACWDSLLQDASIVSFPHQIRMLYAIIISTCFPSNPIELWNKYRDFMTEDFLIRMRHHTGNFNLIITLEMYNEALIAIEDMCLTIANKALGQLGMISPNRPMHDFFDGELRRKQQYDINELQTFVNLNVPKLNDQQKNVYDTIMQAVQNEAGGLYFLDAPGGTGKTFVISLILANIRVQGKIALALASSGIAATLLDGGRTAHSALKLPLNVQVIENPTCNISRNSAMAKVLQQTAIILLDECTMTHKKSLEAIHCTMQDLRGNHNIFGGALILLSGDFRQTLLVISRSPPADEINACLKSSFMWRYVRKLTLNINMRVQLQNDQSADRFSKQLLEIGNGKVQIDNTNGLISLPNNFCTILQSKEELIKRVFPNIIQNHRNHNWLSERAILAPKKCASQCYQLSHPRKIAWCSNIIQIY
;
A
#
# COMPACT_ATOMS: atom_id res chain seq x y z
N MET A 1 -32.49 -12.81 -7.89
CA MET A 1 -31.74 -11.61 -7.46
C MET A 1 -30.29 -12.01 -7.25
N GLY A 2 -29.47 -11.80 -8.28
CA GLY A 2 -28.12 -12.34 -8.39
C GLY A 2 -27.09 -11.47 -7.68
N ARG A 3 -26.23 -12.13 -6.88
CA ARG A 3 -24.91 -11.68 -6.38
C ARG A 3 -24.79 -10.17 -6.08
N LEU A 4 -25.06 -9.78 -4.84
CA LEU A 4 -24.59 -8.51 -4.28
C LEU A 4 -23.05 -8.48 -4.31
N TYR A 5 -22.48 -7.53 -5.04
CA TYR A 5 -21.04 -7.30 -5.08
C TYR A 5 -20.51 -6.91 -3.70
N THR A 6 -19.29 -7.32 -3.37
CA THR A 6 -18.59 -6.83 -2.17
C THR A 6 -18.25 -5.35 -2.38
N VAL A 7 -18.95 -4.47 -1.69
CA VAL A 7 -18.71 -3.03 -1.75
C VAL A 7 -17.75 -2.66 -0.62
N HIS A 8 -16.63 -2.01 -0.98
CA HIS A 8 -15.69 -1.49 0.01
C HIS A 8 -16.34 -0.33 0.79
N PRO A 9 -16.11 -0.20 2.10
CA PRO A 9 -16.58 0.95 2.91
C PRO A 9 -16.20 2.35 2.38
N ASN A 10 -15.33 2.42 1.36
CA ASN A 10 -14.92 3.68 0.75
C ASN A 10 -15.97 4.22 -0.24
N MET A 11 -16.85 3.37 -0.76
CA MET A 11 -18.00 3.79 -1.55
C MET A 11 -19.17 4.03 -0.59
N VAL A 12 -19.12 5.15 0.12
CA VAL A 12 -19.97 5.47 1.29
C VAL A 12 -21.45 5.17 1.04
N GLU A 13 -22.05 5.74 -0.02
CA GLU A 13 -23.45 5.49 -0.34
C GLU A 13 -23.74 4.02 -0.72
N CYS A 14 -22.93 3.44 -1.63
CA CYS A 14 -23.11 2.06 -2.07
C CYS A 14 -22.93 1.05 -0.92
N TYR A 15 -22.09 1.38 0.05
CA TYR A 15 -21.81 0.53 1.22
C TYR A 15 -23.02 0.49 2.16
N TYR A 16 -23.56 1.66 2.52
CA TYR A 16 -24.77 1.72 3.36
C TYR A 16 -26.00 1.18 2.62
N LEU A 17 -26.15 1.48 1.33
CA LEU A 17 -27.19 0.89 0.50
C LEU A 17 -27.10 -0.64 0.49
N ARG A 18 -25.89 -1.21 0.37
CA ARG A 18 -25.68 -2.66 0.46
C ARG A 18 -26.06 -3.22 1.83
N LEU A 19 -25.68 -2.54 2.92
CA LEU A 19 -26.08 -2.94 4.27
C LEU A 19 -27.60 -3.00 4.40
N LEU A 20 -28.32 -2.00 3.88
CA LEU A 20 -29.78 -2.00 3.88
C LEU A 20 -30.36 -3.11 2.99
N LEU A 21 -29.85 -3.29 1.77
CA LEU A 21 -30.31 -4.34 0.84
C LEU A 21 -30.12 -5.77 1.38
N VAL A 22 -29.18 -5.98 2.29
CA VAL A 22 -28.95 -7.28 2.95
C VAL A 22 -29.88 -7.49 4.14
N ASN A 23 -30.28 -6.42 4.84
CA ASN A 23 -31.00 -6.52 6.11
C ASN A 23 -32.49 -6.13 6.04
N VAL A 24 -32.91 -5.34 5.05
CA VAL A 24 -34.29 -4.90 4.83
C VAL A 24 -34.98 -5.88 3.88
N VAL A 25 -36.09 -6.48 4.33
CA VAL A 25 -36.81 -7.52 3.58
C VAL A 25 -37.83 -6.89 2.64
N GLY A 26 -37.73 -7.21 1.34
CA GLY A 26 -38.73 -6.86 0.33
C GLY A 26 -38.96 -5.36 0.05
N PRO A 27 -37.93 -4.49 0.04
CA PRO A 27 -38.11 -3.09 -0.33
C PRO A 27 -38.63 -2.96 -1.77
N ARG A 28 -39.60 -2.08 -2.02
CA ARG A 28 -40.18 -1.87 -3.36
C ARG A 28 -39.63 -0.62 -4.05
N SER A 29 -38.87 0.21 -3.32
CA SER A 29 -38.21 1.40 -3.84
C SER A 29 -36.95 1.75 -3.03
N PHE A 30 -36.12 2.67 -3.53
CA PHE A 30 -35.01 3.26 -2.76
C PHE A 30 -35.50 4.12 -1.58
N GLU A 31 -36.71 4.63 -1.67
CA GLU A 31 -37.36 5.39 -0.60
C GLU A 31 -37.83 4.45 0.52
N ASP A 32 -38.36 3.27 0.16
CA ASP A 32 -38.73 2.21 1.10
C ASP A 32 -37.51 1.73 1.89
N LEU A 33 -36.34 1.62 1.24
CA LEU A 33 -35.08 1.26 1.89
C LEU A 33 -34.64 2.26 2.96
N ARG A 34 -35.00 3.54 2.81
CA ARG A 34 -34.70 4.60 3.78
C ARG A 34 -35.84 4.84 4.78
N THR A 35 -36.95 4.14 4.65
CA THR A 35 -38.11 4.30 5.52
C THR A 35 -38.06 3.28 6.65
N ILE A 36 -37.63 3.70 7.85
CA ILE A 36 -37.54 2.83 9.03
C ILE A 36 -38.67 3.17 9.99
N ASN A 37 -39.54 2.21 10.29
CA ASN A 37 -40.71 2.38 11.18
C ASN A 37 -41.63 3.56 10.78
N GLY A 38 -41.80 3.80 9.47
CA GLY A 38 -42.64 4.89 8.95
C GLY A 38 -41.98 6.26 8.89
N HIS A 39 -40.72 6.39 9.31
CA HIS A 39 -39.92 7.61 9.18
C HIS A 39 -38.96 7.51 7.98
N LEU A 40 -39.03 8.46 7.05
CA LEU A 40 -38.12 8.54 5.91
C LEU A 40 -36.82 9.22 6.31
N CYS A 41 -35.73 8.45 6.38
CA CYS A 41 -34.39 8.97 6.63
C CYS A 41 -33.84 9.72 5.40
N ALA A 42 -33.08 10.80 5.63
CA ALA A 42 -32.49 11.60 4.56
C ALA A 42 -31.41 10.83 3.80
N THR A 43 -30.65 9.97 4.49
CA THR A 43 -29.54 9.20 3.89
C THR A 43 -29.62 7.70 4.19
N TYR A 44 -28.96 6.88 3.36
CA TYR A 44 -28.83 5.43 3.63
C TYR A 44 -28.06 5.14 4.93
N ARG A 45 -27.13 6.02 5.32
CA ARG A 45 -26.38 5.90 6.57
C ARG A 45 -27.29 6.02 7.78
N GLU A 46 -28.13 7.05 7.79
CA GLU A 46 -29.09 7.31 8.87
C GLU A 46 -30.09 6.15 9.02
N ALA A 47 -30.54 5.57 7.90
CA ALA A 47 -31.36 4.36 7.92
C ALA A 47 -30.59 3.14 8.50
N CYS A 48 -29.30 2.97 8.20
CA CYS A 48 -28.46 1.94 8.83
C CYS A 48 -28.29 2.16 10.34
N GLU A 49 -28.18 3.42 10.78
CA GLU A 49 -28.09 3.80 12.20
C GLU A 49 -29.38 3.44 12.94
N HIS A 50 -30.54 3.79 12.39
CA HIS A 50 -31.85 3.44 12.96
C HIS A 50 -32.09 1.93 13.06
N LEU A 51 -31.51 1.14 12.14
CA LEU A 51 -31.58 -0.33 12.16
C LEU A 51 -30.50 -0.98 13.04
N GLY A 52 -29.62 -0.20 13.70
CA GLY A 52 -28.54 -0.71 14.53
C GLY A 52 -27.49 -1.52 13.75
N LEU A 53 -27.33 -1.24 12.45
CA LEU A 53 -26.41 -1.96 11.57
C LEU A 53 -24.97 -1.42 11.62
N LEU A 54 -24.74 -0.31 12.31
CA LEU A 54 -23.42 0.27 12.53
C LEU A 54 -22.89 -0.13 13.91
N GLU A 55 -21.57 -0.28 14.05
CA GLU A 55 -20.94 -0.61 15.33
C GLU A 55 -21.22 0.47 16.38
N ASN A 56 -21.63 0.01 17.56
CA ASN A 56 -22.28 0.83 18.57
C ASN A 56 -21.34 1.92 19.15
N TYR A 57 -21.87 3.14 19.32
CA TYR A 57 -21.17 4.30 19.90
C TYR A 57 -20.47 3.94 21.23
N ALA A 58 -21.12 3.11 22.05
CA ALA A 58 -20.62 2.71 23.37
C ALA A 58 -19.24 2.02 23.35
N CYS A 59 -18.90 1.29 22.29
CA CYS A 59 -17.59 0.62 22.22
C CYS A 59 -16.46 1.62 22.02
N TRP A 60 -16.66 2.60 21.12
CA TRP A 60 -15.69 3.66 20.84
C TRP A 60 -15.58 4.66 21.99
N ASP A 61 -16.70 4.93 22.64
CA ASP A 61 -16.77 5.76 23.84
C ASP A 61 -15.92 5.16 24.98
N SER A 62 -16.12 3.88 25.31
CA SER A 62 -15.31 3.20 26.33
C SER A 62 -13.82 3.18 25.95
N LEU A 63 -13.50 2.92 24.68
CA LEU A 63 -12.13 2.87 24.20
C LEU A 63 -11.41 4.23 24.31
N LEU A 64 -12.07 5.32 23.90
CA LEU A 64 -11.50 6.66 24.00
C LEU A 64 -11.47 7.16 25.45
N GLN A 65 -12.42 6.72 26.29
CA GLN A 65 -12.38 6.97 27.72
C GLN A 65 -11.15 6.35 28.36
N ASP A 66 -10.87 5.08 28.08
CA ASP A 66 -9.67 4.41 28.61
C ASP A 66 -8.40 5.11 28.10
N ALA A 67 -8.35 5.43 26.81
CA ALA A 67 -7.22 6.14 26.22
C ALA A 67 -6.99 7.53 26.85
N SER A 68 -8.07 8.25 27.20
CA SER A 68 -7.98 9.58 27.83
C SER A 68 -7.31 9.58 29.20
N ILE A 69 -7.27 8.42 29.87
CA ILE A 69 -6.65 8.26 31.19
C ILE A 69 -5.18 7.85 31.07
N VAL A 70 -4.82 7.05 30.06
CA VAL A 70 -3.51 6.37 30.00
C VAL A 70 -2.58 6.83 28.89
N SER A 71 -3.06 7.63 27.93
CA SER A 71 -2.32 7.97 26.71
C SER A 71 -2.05 9.47 26.57
N PHE A 72 -0.98 9.82 25.86
CA PHE A 72 -0.69 11.20 25.52
C PHE A 72 -1.63 11.74 24.44
N PRO A 73 -1.88 13.07 24.36
CA PRO A 73 -2.80 13.67 23.40
C PRO A 73 -2.59 13.24 21.95
N HIS A 74 -1.33 13.11 21.48
CA HIS A 74 -1.04 12.66 20.12
C HIS A 74 -1.50 11.20 19.86
N GLN A 75 -1.40 10.33 20.86
CA GLN A 75 -1.81 8.93 20.76
C GLN A 75 -3.33 8.82 20.72
N ILE A 76 -4.02 9.64 21.52
CA ILE A 76 -5.48 9.74 21.50
C ILE A 76 -5.95 10.23 20.12
N ARG A 77 -5.29 11.25 19.54
CA ARG A 77 -5.56 11.72 18.17
C ARG A 77 -5.36 10.62 17.12
N MET A 78 -4.27 9.84 17.23
CA MET A 78 -4.01 8.72 16.32
C MET A 78 -5.08 7.63 16.43
N LEU A 79 -5.45 7.26 17.66
CA LEU A 79 -6.52 6.28 17.91
C LEU A 79 -7.85 6.75 17.32
N TYR A 80 -8.21 8.01 17.55
CA TYR A 80 -9.40 8.61 16.98
C TYR A 80 -9.36 8.61 15.45
N ALA A 81 -8.23 9.00 14.84
CA ALA A 81 -8.04 8.98 13.40
C ALA A 81 -8.20 7.58 12.80
N ILE A 82 -7.72 6.53 13.48
CA ILE A 82 -7.93 5.14 13.08
C ILE A 82 -9.42 4.80 13.13
N ILE A 83 -10.10 5.04 14.26
CA ILE A 83 -11.54 4.73 14.44
C ILE A 83 -12.37 5.34 13.30
N ILE A 84 -12.20 6.64 13.03
CA ILE A 84 -13.01 7.30 12.00
C ILE A 84 -12.61 6.90 10.57
N SER A 85 -11.36 6.49 10.35
CA SER A 85 -10.87 6.11 9.01
C SER A 85 -11.17 4.67 8.63
N THR A 86 -11.22 3.76 9.61
CA THR A 86 -11.32 2.31 9.36
C THR A 86 -12.62 1.69 9.88
N CYS A 87 -13.18 2.22 10.96
CA CYS A 87 -14.33 1.62 11.64
C CYS A 87 -15.65 2.34 11.35
N PHE A 88 -15.60 3.58 10.85
CA PHE A 88 -16.77 4.37 10.44
C PHE A 88 -17.86 4.44 11.53
N PRO A 89 -17.57 5.03 12.71
CA PRO A 89 -18.50 5.10 13.82
C PRO A 89 -19.79 5.83 13.42
N SER A 90 -20.90 5.49 14.06
CA SER A 90 -22.21 6.13 13.81
C SER A 90 -22.14 7.64 14.02
N ASN A 91 -21.57 8.13 15.12
CA ASN A 91 -21.47 9.56 15.42
C ASN A 91 -20.03 10.00 15.77
N PRO A 92 -19.16 10.26 14.78
CA PRO A 92 -17.79 10.70 15.04
C PRO A 92 -17.73 12.09 15.68
N ILE A 93 -18.69 12.97 15.38
CA ILE A 93 -18.74 14.35 15.91
C ILE A 93 -18.99 14.34 17.42
N GLU A 94 -19.85 13.45 17.91
CA GLU A 94 -20.12 13.31 19.33
C GLU A 94 -18.89 12.79 20.10
N LEU A 95 -18.20 11.78 19.56
CA LEU A 95 -16.92 11.31 20.12
C LEU A 95 -15.87 12.44 20.16
N TRP A 96 -15.76 13.23 19.09
CA TRP A 96 -14.88 14.40 19.09
C TRP A 96 -15.26 15.39 20.18
N ASN A 97 -16.53 15.79 20.27
CA ASN A 97 -16.98 16.76 21.26
C ASN A 97 -16.74 16.29 22.69
N LYS A 98 -16.83 14.99 22.95
CA LYS A 98 -16.58 14.40 24.27
C LYS A 98 -15.10 14.35 24.65
N TYR A 99 -14.21 14.07 23.70
CA TYR A 99 -12.79 13.81 23.99
C TYR A 99 -11.80 14.87 23.47
N ARG A 100 -12.27 15.93 22.79
CA ARG A 100 -11.43 16.96 22.17
C ARG A 100 -10.46 17.65 23.13
N ASP A 101 -10.82 17.80 24.41
CA ASP A 101 -9.97 18.48 25.40
C ASP A 101 -8.70 17.67 25.67
N PHE A 102 -8.84 16.36 25.89
CA PHE A 102 -7.73 15.41 26.02
C PHE A 102 -6.87 15.35 24.75
N MET A 103 -7.50 15.48 23.59
CA MET A 103 -6.78 15.55 22.31
C MET A 103 -6.10 16.89 22.04
N THR A 104 -6.33 17.93 22.84
CA THR A 104 -5.84 19.30 22.58
C THR A 104 -4.86 19.80 23.65
N GLU A 105 -4.73 19.06 24.75
CA GLU A 105 -3.95 19.46 25.92
C GLU A 105 -2.48 19.80 25.61
N ASP A 106 -1.83 19.06 24.71
CA ASP A 106 -0.44 19.33 24.32
C ASP A 106 -0.26 20.64 23.55
N PHE A 107 -1.28 21.10 22.83
CA PHE A 107 -1.28 22.43 22.19
C PHE A 107 -1.45 23.54 23.24
N LEU A 108 -2.31 23.32 24.24
CA LEU A 108 -2.47 24.24 25.36
C LEU A 108 -1.17 24.42 26.15
N ILE A 109 -0.51 23.32 26.52
CA ILE A 109 0.77 23.34 27.25
C ILE A 109 1.81 24.11 26.45
N ARG A 110 1.96 23.81 25.15
CA ARG A 110 2.88 24.54 24.26
C ARG A 110 2.57 26.03 24.25
N MET A 111 1.32 26.43 24.09
CA MET A 111 0.95 27.85 24.04
C MET A 111 1.18 28.58 25.37
N ARG A 112 0.91 27.94 26.52
CA ARG A 112 1.21 28.51 27.84
C ARG A 112 2.69 28.80 28.01
N HIS A 113 3.56 27.90 27.55
CA HIS A 113 5.00 28.11 27.58
C HIS A 113 5.46 29.24 26.66
N HIS A 114 4.87 29.36 25.46
CA HIS A 114 5.24 30.40 24.49
C HIS A 114 4.77 31.80 24.92
N THR A 115 3.56 31.92 25.47
CA THR A 115 2.98 33.23 25.83
C THR A 115 3.27 33.65 27.27
N GLY A 116 3.80 32.75 28.09
CA GLY A 116 3.99 32.97 29.53
C GLY A 116 2.68 33.07 30.33
N ASN A 117 1.52 32.85 29.69
CA ASN A 117 0.21 32.96 30.32
C ASN A 117 -0.29 31.58 30.77
N PHE A 118 -0.03 31.23 32.03
CA PHE A 118 -0.46 29.94 32.61
C PHE A 118 -1.97 29.82 32.86
N ASN A 119 -2.70 30.93 32.85
CA ASN A 119 -4.16 30.95 33.00
C ASN A 119 -4.90 30.76 31.67
N LEU A 120 -4.17 30.59 30.56
CA LEU A 120 -4.76 30.31 29.25
C LEU A 120 -5.59 29.02 29.32
N ILE A 121 -6.79 29.05 28.77
CA ILE A 121 -7.66 27.88 28.59
C ILE A 121 -7.63 27.44 27.11
N ILE A 122 -8.15 26.25 26.82
CA ILE A 122 -8.23 25.75 25.44
C ILE A 122 -9.09 26.71 24.61
N THR A 123 -8.56 27.13 23.46
CA THR A 123 -9.24 28.04 22.53
C THR A 123 -9.76 27.28 21.31
N LEU A 124 -10.68 27.91 20.55
CA LEU A 124 -11.16 27.37 19.27
C LEU A 124 -10.03 27.14 18.26
N GLU A 125 -9.00 27.98 18.28
CA GLU A 125 -7.81 27.82 17.43
C GLU A 125 -7.03 26.55 17.79
N MET A 126 -6.90 26.22 19.07
CA MET A 126 -6.24 24.98 19.49
C MET A 126 -7.04 23.74 19.10
N TYR A 127 -8.37 23.78 19.19
CA TYR A 127 -9.21 22.69 18.66
C TYR A 127 -9.05 22.54 17.14
N ASN A 128 -8.92 23.66 16.43
CA ASN A 128 -8.65 23.64 15.00
C ASN A 128 -7.30 22.99 14.69
N GLU A 129 -6.24 23.30 15.44
CA GLU A 129 -4.93 22.64 15.32
C GLU A 129 -5.01 21.13 15.59
N ALA A 130 -5.79 20.71 16.58
CA ALA A 130 -6.03 19.30 16.83
C ALA A 130 -6.80 18.62 15.68
N LEU A 131 -7.81 19.27 15.09
CA LEU A 131 -8.52 18.79 13.89
C LEU A 131 -7.60 18.70 12.67
N ILE A 132 -6.69 19.67 12.49
CA ILE A 132 -5.65 19.65 11.44
C ILE A 132 -4.76 18.41 11.62
N ALA A 133 -4.27 18.17 12.83
CA ALA A 133 -3.43 17.02 13.12
C ALA A 133 -4.16 15.68 12.88
N ILE A 134 -5.44 15.58 13.28
CA ILE A 134 -6.26 14.38 13.03
C ILE A 134 -6.50 14.20 11.52
N GLU A 135 -6.81 15.27 10.80
CA GLU A 135 -7.02 15.19 9.35
C GLU A 135 -5.75 14.74 8.62
N ASP A 136 -4.58 15.20 9.05
CA ASP A 136 -3.30 14.77 8.49
C ASP A 136 -3.05 13.26 8.73
N MET A 137 -3.44 12.75 9.90
CA MET A 137 -3.44 11.30 10.20
C MET A 137 -4.43 10.55 9.30
N CYS A 138 -5.67 11.02 9.16
CA CYS A 138 -6.70 10.42 8.30
C CYS A 138 -6.31 10.38 6.81
N LEU A 139 -5.66 11.44 6.31
CA LEU A 139 -5.13 11.48 4.95
C LEU A 139 -4.02 10.45 4.76
N THR A 140 -3.25 10.17 5.81
CA THR A 140 -2.22 9.13 5.80
C THR A 140 -2.82 7.73 5.81
N ILE A 141 -3.81 7.49 6.69
CA ILE A 141 -4.46 6.19 6.89
C ILE A 141 -5.35 5.81 5.70
N ALA A 142 -6.27 6.69 5.31
CA ALA A 142 -7.34 6.39 4.37
C ALA A 142 -7.39 7.31 3.13
N ASN A 143 -6.52 8.31 3.03
CA ASN A 143 -6.54 9.33 1.97
C ASN A 143 -7.88 10.08 1.88
N LYS A 144 -8.51 10.32 3.04
CA LYS A 144 -9.79 11.02 3.18
C LYS A 144 -9.64 12.23 4.09
N ALA A 145 -10.23 13.35 3.66
CA ALA A 145 -10.36 14.54 4.49
C ALA A 145 -11.43 14.33 5.57
N LEU A 146 -11.42 15.12 6.65
CA LEU A 146 -12.36 14.93 7.76
C LEU A 146 -13.82 15.06 7.32
N GLY A 147 -14.13 16.01 6.43
CA GLY A 147 -15.47 16.16 5.85
C GLY A 147 -16.00 14.88 5.18
N GLN A 148 -15.12 14.08 4.55
CA GLN A 148 -15.48 12.82 3.91
C GLN A 148 -15.69 11.66 4.91
N LEU A 149 -15.28 11.86 6.16
CA LEU A 149 -15.45 10.90 7.27
C LEU A 149 -16.63 11.29 8.17
N GLY A 150 -17.44 12.27 7.77
CA GLY A 150 -18.56 12.78 8.58
C GLY A 150 -18.11 13.64 9.74
N MET A 151 -16.92 14.26 9.64
CA MET A 151 -16.35 15.14 10.65
C MET A 151 -16.31 16.60 10.17
N ILE A 152 -16.14 17.52 11.12
CA ILE A 152 -15.96 18.95 10.83
C ILE A 152 -14.63 19.14 10.11
N SER A 153 -14.65 19.79 8.94
CA SER A 153 -13.41 20.17 8.24
C SER A 153 -12.68 21.26 9.02
N PRO A 154 -11.36 21.12 9.24
CA PRO A 154 -10.59 22.16 9.90
C PRO A 154 -10.53 23.41 9.04
N ASN A 155 -10.53 24.57 9.68
CA ASN A 155 -10.25 25.85 9.03
C ASN A 155 -8.76 25.93 8.74
N ARG A 156 -8.39 25.63 7.49
CA ARG A 156 -7.06 25.91 6.96
C ARG A 156 -7.18 27.00 5.91
N PRO A 157 -6.31 28.04 5.94
CA PRO A 157 -6.02 28.77 4.72
C PRO A 157 -5.68 27.75 3.63
N MET A 158 -6.25 27.87 2.43
CA MET A 158 -6.08 26.84 1.38
C MET A 158 -4.58 26.51 1.15
N HIS A 159 -3.72 27.53 1.28
CA HIS A 159 -2.26 27.43 1.25
C HIS A 159 -1.68 26.43 2.28
N ASP A 160 -2.17 26.44 3.52
CA ASP A 160 -1.63 25.62 4.62
C ASP A 160 -2.03 24.14 4.54
N PHE A 161 -3.21 23.82 3.99
CA PHE A 161 -3.58 22.42 3.69
C PHE A 161 -2.61 21.80 2.69
N PHE A 162 -2.28 22.56 1.64
CA PHE A 162 -1.35 22.15 0.61
C PHE A 162 0.08 22.02 1.11
N ASP A 163 0.52 22.98 1.91
CA ASP A 163 1.82 22.94 2.56
C ASP A 163 1.92 21.77 3.55
N GLY A 164 0.84 21.35 4.19
CA GLY A 164 0.83 20.20 5.10
C GLY A 164 1.18 18.87 4.43
N GLU A 165 0.66 18.57 3.23
CA GLU A 165 1.04 17.34 2.52
C GLU A 165 2.48 17.40 1.96
N LEU A 166 2.90 18.58 1.50
CA LEU A 166 4.30 18.86 1.10
C LEU A 166 5.26 18.67 2.28
N ARG A 167 4.98 19.30 3.42
CA ARG A 167 5.74 19.16 4.67
C ARG A 167 5.80 17.70 5.10
N ARG A 168 4.70 16.95 5.05
CA ARG A 168 4.71 15.49 5.35
C ARG A 168 5.63 14.69 4.43
N LYS A 169 5.74 15.08 3.15
CA LYS A 169 6.66 14.45 2.19
C LYS A 169 8.11 14.90 2.36
N GLN A 170 8.38 15.84 3.26
CA GLN A 170 9.72 16.35 3.59
C GLN A 170 10.10 16.14 5.06
N GLN A 171 9.13 15.81 5.93
CA GLN A 171 9.31 15.59 7.37
C GLN A 171 9.84 14.18 7.64
N TYR A 172 11.03 13.91 7.12
CA TYR A 172 11.84 12.78 7.50
C TYR A 172 12.86 13.21 8.54
N ASP A 173 13.28 12.30 9.42
CA ASP A 173 14.46 12.56 10.25
C ASP A 173 15.70 12.58 9.35
N ILE A 174 16.11 13.80 8.97
CA ILE A 174 17.24 14.02 8.06
C ILE A 174 18.53 13.48 8.67
N ASN A 175 18.70 13.51 9.99
CA ASN A 175 19.91 13.02 10.65
C ASN A 175 19.97 11.49 10.60
N GLU A 176 18.84 10.82 10.85
CA GLU A 176 18.75 9.37 10.73
C GLU A 176 18.99 8.92 9.28
N LEU A 177 18.33 9.57 8.30
CA LEU A 177 18.52 9.27 6.88
C LEU A 177 19.95 9.53 6.41
N GLN A 178 20.56 10.65 6.82
CA GLN A 178 21.94 10.97 6.48
C GLN A 178 22.91 9.92 7.04
N THR A 179 22.68 9.48 8.28
CA THR A 179 23.44 8.41 8.91
C THR A 179 23.28 7.10 8.14
N PHE A 180 22.04 6.74 7.80
CA PHE A 180 21.73 5.56 6.99
C PHE A 180 22.44 5.59 5.64
N VAL A 181 22.44 6.72 4.92
CA VAL A 181 23.12 6.89 3.63
C VAL A 181 24.64 6.73 3.80
N ASN A 182 25.24 7.45 4.74
CA ASN A 182 26.70 7.44 4.95
C ASN A 182 27.22 6.04 5.31
N LEU A 183 26.47 5.28 6.10
CA LEU A 183 26.85 3.93 6.52
C LEU A 183 26.69 2.88 5.42
N ASN A 184 25.76 3.07 4.48
CA ASN A 184 25.34 2.00 3.57
C ASN A 184 25.72 2.22 2.11
N VAL A 185 25.96 3.45 1.66
CA VAL A 185 26.53 3.71 0.32
C VAL A 185 27.87 2.99 0.11
N PRO A 186 28.82 2.97 1.07
CA PRO A 186 30.07 2.22 0.92
C PRO A 186 29.91 0.70 0.84
N LYS A 187 28.75 0.15 1.23
CA LYS A 187 28.47 -1.29 1.22
C LYS A 187 27.91 -1.79 -0.11
N LEU A 188 27.61 -0.88 -1.05
CA LEU A 188 27.13 -1.24 -2.37
C LEU A 188 28.22 -2.00 -3.13
N ASN A 189 27.86 -3.13 -3.74
CA ASN A 189 28.73 -3.76 -4.74
C ASN A 189 28.77 -2.93 -6.04
N ASP A 190 29.68 -3.25 -6.96
CA ASP A 190 29.88 -2.46 -8.19
C ASP A 190 28.61 -2.32 -9.05
N GLN A 191 27.79 -3.37 -9.15
CA GLN A 191 26.55 -3.33 -9.92
C GLN A 191 25.50 -2.44 -9.25
N GLN A 192 25.32 -2.59 -7.94
CA GLN A 192 24.41 -1.78 -7.15
C GLN A 192 24.83 -0.31 -7.12
N LYS A 193 26.14 -0.05 -7.04
CA LYS A 193 26.73 1.29 -7.10
C LYS A 193 26.50 1.94 -8.46
N ASN A 194 26.71 1.21 -9.56
CA ASN A 194 26.40 1.72 -10.89
C ASN A 194 24.91 2.13 -11.04
N VAL A 195 23.99 1.31 -10.53
CA VAL A 195 22.55 1.65 -10.51
C VAL A 195 22.30 2.91 -9.69
N TYR A 196 22.84 2.96 -8.48
CA TYR A 196 22.71 4.10 -7.58
C TYR A 196 23.26 5.38 -8.21
N ASP A 197 24.50 5.38 -8.68
CA ASP A 197 25.17 6.53 -9.28
C ASP A 197 24.42 7.03 -10.53
N THR A 198 23.96 6.11 -11.39
CA THR A 198 23.16 6.44 -12.59
C THR A 198 21.88 7.19 -12.23
N ILE A 199 21.15 6.71 -11.22
CA ILE A 199 19.89 7.33 -10.80
C ILE A 199 20.14 8.64 -10.07
N MET A 200 21.13 8.70 -9.18
CA MET A 200 21.49 9.93 -8.48
C MET A 200 21.94 11.03 -9.46
N GLN A 201 22.73 10.69 -10.48
CA GLN A 201 23.12 11.64 -11.53
C GLN A 201 21.91 12.12 -12.34
N ALA A 202 20.97 11.23 -12.68
CA ALA A 202 19.75 11.62 -13.39
C ALA A 202 18.88 12.60 -12.57
N VAL A 203 18.82 12.41 -11.25
CA VAL A 203 18.12 13.32 -10.31
C VAL A 203 18.84 14.66 -10.17
N GLN A 204 20.17 14.67 -10.13
CA GLN A 204 20.97 15.89 -10.02
C GLN A 204 20.86 16.75 -11.28
N ASN A 205 20.89 16.13 -12.45
CA ASN A 205 20.81 16.82 -13.73
C ASN A 205 19.37 17.16 -14.17
N GLU A 206 18.37 16.78 -13.37
CA GLU A 206 16.94 16.91 -13.71
C GLU A 206 16.62 16.36 -15.12
N ALA A 207 17.34 15.31 -15.53
CA ALA A 207 17.25 14.76 -16.88
C ALA A 207 15.93 14.04 -17.14
N GLY A 208 15.17 13.75 -16.07
CA GLY A 208 13.97 12.92 -16.09
C GLY A 208 14.24 11.52 -16.64
N GLY A 209 13.20 10.89 -17.16
CA GLY A 209 13.30 9.64 -17.91
C GLY A 209 12.66 8.45 -17.21
N LEU A 210 12.65 7.32 -17.92
CA LEU A 210 12.02 6.09 -17.48
C LEU A 210 13.08 4.99 -17.36
N TYR A 211 13.28 4.48 -16.16
CA TYR A 211 14.25 3.43 -15.86
C TYR A 211 13.53 2.17 -15.38
N PHE A 212 14.07 1.00 -15.70
CA PHE A 212 13.62 -0.27 -15.15
C PHE A 212 14.79 -1.02 -14.54
N LEU A 213 14.71 -1.28 -13.23
CA LEU A 213 15.64 -2.10 -12.49
C LEU A 213 15.19 -3.57 -12.52
N ASP A 214 15.82 -4.34 -13.39
CA ASP A 214 15.68 -5.80 -13.45
C ASP A 214 16.54 -6.43 -12.35
N ALA A 215 15.89 -6.88 -11.28
CA ALA A 215 16.57 -7.37 -10.10
C ALA A 215 15.90 -8.66 -9.61
N PRO A 216 16.47 -9.84 -9.93
CA PRO A 216 16.03 -11.12 -9.39
C PRO A 216 16.08 -11.18 -7.87
N GLY A 217 15.39 -12.18 -7.32
CA GLY A 217 15.38 -12.46 -5.89
C GLY A 217 16.80 -12.55 -5.28
N GLY A 218 17.00 -11.89 -4.14
CA GLY A 218 18.26 -11.93 -3.39
C GLY A 218 19.34 -10.95 -3.86
N THR A 219 19.12 -10.15 -4.91
CA THR A 219 20.14 -9.21 -5.43
C THR A 219 20.26 -7.89 -4.68
N GLY A 220 19.46 -7.67 -3.64
CA GLY A 220 19.48 -6.44 -2.83
C GLY A 220 18.69 -5.27 -3.43
N LYS A 221 17.72 -5.54 -4.32
CA LYS A 221 16.79 -4.53 -4.89
C LYS A 221 16.31 -3.51 -3.87
N THR A 222 15.67 -3.99 -2.79
CA THR A 222 15.08 -3.14 -1.75
C THR A 222 16.14 -2.28 -1.06
N PHE A 223 17.33 -2.82 -0.82
CA PHE A 223 18.43 -2.08 -0.21
C PHE A 223 18.89 -0.90 -1.08
N VAL A 224 19.08 -1.12 -2.38
CA VAL A 224 19.46 -0.06 -3.33
C VAL A 224 18.35 1.00 -3.46
N ILE A 225 17.10 0.56 -3.59
CA ILE A 225 15.93 1.43 -3.68
C ILE A 225 15.80 2.33 -2.45
N SER A 226 15.93 1.74 -1.25
CA SER A 226 15.86 2.49 0.01
C SER A 226 16.99 3.52 0.13
N LEU A 227 18.20 3.20 -0.34
CA LEU A 227 19.30 4.16 -0.37
C LEU A 227 19.07 5.33 -1.33
N ILE A 228 18.53 5.06 -2.52
CA ILE A 228 18.17 6.11 -3.48
C ILE A 228 17.12 7.04 -2.86
N LEU A 229 16.05 6.48 -2.29
CA LEU A 229 14.99 7.26 -1.63
C LEU A 229 15.55 8.11 -0.49
N ALA A 230 16.36 7.51 0.38
CA ALA A 230 16.95 8.20 1.54
C ALA A 230 17.85 9.37 1.10
N ASN A 231 18.76 9.17 0.14
CA ASN A 231 19.67 10.23 -0.29
C ASN A 231 18.91 11.41 -0.93
N ILE A 232 17.91 11.13 -1.77
CA ILE A 232 17.11 12.20 -2.38
C ILE A 232 16.35 13.01 -1.31
N ARG A 233 15.82 12.34 -0.29
CA ARG A 233 15.11 13.00 0.83
C ARG A 233 16.04 13.85 1.69
N VAL A 234 17.27 13.38 1.94
CA VAL A 234 18.32 14.15 2.63
C VAL A 234 18.63 15.47 1.92
N GLN A 235 18.55 15.48 0.58
CA GLN A 235 18.73 16.70 -0.22
C GLN A 235 17.50 17.64 -0.19
N GLY A 236 16.49 17.36 0.64
CA GLY A 236 15.24 18.13 0.72
C GLY A 236 14.30 17.94 -0.47
N LYS A 237 14.64 17.04 -1.41
CA LYS A 237 13.83 16.75 -2.60
C LYS A 237 12.74 15.73 -2.28
N ILE A 238 11.63 15.82 -3.00
CA ILE A 238 10.50 14.90 -2.82
C ILE A 238 10.75 13.60 -3.60
N ALA A 239 10.82 12.48 -2.90
CA ALA A 239 10.94 11.13 -3.48
C ALA A 239 9.72 10.27 -3.12
N LEU A 240 8.89 9.95 -4.11
CA LEU A 240 7.69 9.13 -3.91
C LEU A 240 8.03 7.65 -3.97
N ALA A 241 7.85 6.95 -2.86
CA ALA A 241 7.99 5.51 -2.74
C ALA A 241 6.63 4.82 -2.95
N LEU A 242 6.44 4.22 -4.11
CA LEU A 242 5.22 3.49 -4.47
C LEU A 242 5.53 2.00 -4.68
N ALA A 243 4.52 1.16 -4.46
CA ALA A 243 4.59 -0.26 -4.80
C ALA A 243 3.26 -0.77 -5.39
N SER A 244 3.29 -1.90 -6.09
CA SER A 244 2.08 -2.53 -6.63
C SER A 244 1.20 -3.16 -5.54
N SER A 245 1.80 -3.68 -4.46
CA SER A 245 1.11 -4.35 -3.34
C SER A 245 1.37 -3.65 -1.99
N GLY A 246 0.47 -3.87 -1.03
CA GLY A 246 0.60 -3.30 0.33
C GLY A 246 1.84 -3.81 1.08
N ILE A 247 2.14 -5.11 0.96
CA ILE A 247 3.30 -5.71 1.61
C ILE A 247 4.60 -5.09 1.06
N ALA A 248 4.71 -4.96 -0.26
CA ALA A 248 5.88 -4.31 -0.86
C ALA A 248 6.00 -2.83 -0.43
N ALA A 249 4.87 -2.12 -0.30
CA ALA A 249 4.87 -0.75 0.18
C ALA A 249 5.41 -0.62 1.62
N THR A 250 5.12 -1.58 2.51
CA THR A 250 5.61 -1.55 3.91
C THR A 250 7.12 -1.72 4.04
N LEU A 251 7.81 -2.22 3.01
CA LEU A 251 9.26 -2.37 3.01
C LEU A 251 10.00 -1.06 2.65
N LEU A 252 9.26 -0.05 2.21
CA LEU A 252 9.80 1.25 1.82
C LEU A 252 9.37 2.29 2.83
N ASP A 253 10.33 3.09 3.31
CA ASP A 253 10.02 4.19 4.22
C ASP A 253 9.11 5.23 3.54
N GLY A 254 7.99 5.55 4.17
CA GLY A 254 6.91 6.35 3.59
C GLY A 254 6.22 5.72 2.38
N GLY A 255 6.35 4.41 2.19
CA GLY A 255 5.81 3.66 1.07
C GLY A 255 4.29 3.58 1.06
N ARG A 256 3.69 3.68 -0.13
CA ARG A 256 2.24 3.50 -0.34
C ARG A 256 1.98 2.65 -1.58
N THR A 257 0.80 2.05 -1.67
CA THR A 257 0.41 1.41 -2.93
C THR A 257 0.18 2.47 -4.01
N ALA A 258 0.58 2.17 -5.25
CA ALA A 258 0.39 3.10 -6.37
C ALA A 258 -1.09 3.49 -6.55
N HIS A 259 -2.00 2.53 -6.35
CA HIS A 259 -3.45 2.76 -6.40
C HIS A 259 -3.91 3.78 -5.35
N SER A 260 -3.45 3.68 -4.10
CA SER A 260 -3.87 4.60 -3.03
C SER A 260 -3.26 5.99 -3.17
N ALA A 261 -1.98 6.06 -3.56
CA ALA A 261 -1.26 7.32 -3.68
C ALA A 261 -1.70 8.11 -4.91
N LEU A 262 -1.86 7.44 -6.05
CA LEU A 262 -2.14 8.10 -7.32
C LEU A 262 -3.61 8.04 -7.72
N LYS A 263 -4.49 7.43 -6.91
CA LYS A 263 -5.93 7.29 -7.22
C LYS A 263 -6.14 6.72 -8.64
N LEU A 264 -5.40 5.66 -8.96
CA LEU A 264 -5.49 4.97 -10.24
C LEU A 264 -6.94 4.49 -10.47
N PRO A 265 -7.48 4.64 -11.68
CA PRO A 265 -8.83 4.16 -11.97
C PRO A 265 -8.89 2.64 -11.81
N LEU A 266 -9.98 2.09 -11.29
CA LEU A 266 -10.12 0.65 -11.07
C LEU A 266 -10.44 -0.11 -12.38
N ASN A 267 -11.06 0.57 -13.35
CA ASN A 267 -11.45 0.01 -14.64
C ASN A 267 -10.51 0.46 -15.77
N VAL A 268 -9.21 0.21 -15.61
CA VAL A 268 -8.19 0.68 -16.56
C VAL A 268 -8.28 0.05 -17.96
N GLN A 269 -9.04 -1.03 -18.11
CA GLN A 269 -9.13 -1.81 -19.35
C GLN A 269 -10.00 -1.17 -20.43
N VAL A 270 -10.93 -0.28 -20.05
CA VAL A 270 -11.93 0.30 -20.97
C VAL A 270 -11.54 1.71 -21.45
N ILE A 271 -10.59 2.36 -20.76
CA ILE A 271 -10.24 3.76 -21.02
C ILE A 271 -9.05 3.82 -21.97
N GLU A 272 -9.23 4.45 -23.14
CA GLU A 272 -8.16 4.62 -24.13
C GLU A 272 -6.99 5.43 -23.56
N ASN A 273 -7.31 6.60 -22.99
CA ASN A 273 -6.36 7.51 -22.32
C ASN A 273 -6.67 7.56 -20.83
N PRO A 274 -6.22 6.56 -20.04
CA PRO A 274 -6.49 6.55 -18.61
C PRO A 274 -5.79 7.73 -17.94
N THR A 275 -6.40 8.32 -16.93
CA THR A 275 -5.79 9.34 -16.07
C THR A 275 -6.03 8.98 -14.60
N CYS A 276 -5.16 9.46 -13.73
CA CYS A 276 -5.31 9.36 -12.29
C CYS A 276 -6.42 10.31 -11.83
N ASN A 277 -7.24 9.89 -10.86
CA ASN A 277 -8.29 10.75 -10.29
C ASN A 277 -7.71 11.78 -9.30
N ILE A 278 -6.88 12.68 -9.81
CA ILE A 278 -6.17 13.72 -9.06
C ILE A 278 -6.53 15.08 -9.65
N SER A 279 -7.23 15.91 -8.88
CA SER A 279 -7.51 17.30 -9.28
C SER A 279 -6.23 18.14 -9.28
N ARG A 280 -6.08 19.05 -10.25
CA ARG A 280 -4.96 20.02 -10.32
C ARG A 280 -4.78 20.83 -9.04
N ASN A 281 -5.89 21.12 -8.36
CA ASN A 281 -5.90 21.89 -7.11
C ASN A 281 -5.79 20.98 -5.88
N SER A 282 -5.37 19.71 -6.02
CA SER A 282 -5.17 18.82 -4.87
C SER A 282 -3.76 18.93 -4.31
N ALA A 283 -3.60 18.59 -3.04
CA ALA A 283 -2.29 18.58 -2.39
C ALA A 283 -1.33 17.55 -3.02
N MET A 284 -1.84 16.35 -3.36
CA MET A 284 -1.10 15.37 -4.16
C MET A 284 -0.65 15.92 -5.53
N ALA A 285 -1.44 16.78 -6.20
CA ALA A 285 -1.01 17.37 -7.47
C ALA A 285 0.23 18.24 -7.31
N LYS A 286 0.29 19.07 -6.26
CA LYS A 286 1.48 19.87 -5.94
C LYS A 286 2.69 19.00 -5.60
N VAL A 287 2.48 17.93 -4.82
CA VAL A 287 3.53 16.94 -4.55
C VAL A 287 4.06 16.38 -5.86
N LEU A 288 3.18 15.93 -6.77
CA LEU A 288 3.58 15.37 -8.07
C LEU A 288 4.27 16.39 -8.99
N GLN A 289 3.89 17.67 -8.92
CA GLN A 289 4.58 18.74 -9.64
C GLN A 289 6.02 18.92 -9.16
N GLN A 290 6.27 18.83 -7.84
CA GLN A 290 7.59 19.05 -7.23
C GLN A 290 8.41 17.76 -7.02
N THR A 291 7.85 16.60 -7.35
CA THR A 291 8.50 15.30 -7.13
C THR A 291 9.76 15.16 -8.00
N ALA A 292 10.90 14.84 -7.38
CA ALA A 292 12.14 14.58 -8.12
C ALA A 292 12.13 13.18 -8.76
N ILE A 293 11.62 12.19 -8.04
CA ILE A 293 11.53 10.80 -8.50
C ILE A 293 10.24 10.12 -8.03
N ILE A 294 9.64 9.32 -8.91
CA ILE A 294 8.61 8.35 -8.54
C ILE A 294 9.19 6.95 -8.70
N LEU A 295 9.28 6.24 -7.59
CA LEU A 295 9.72 4.86 -7.55
C LEU A 295 8.50 3.95 -7.47
N LEU A 296 8.41 2.95 -8.36
CA LEU A 296 7.35 1.96 -8.35
C LEU A 296 7.91 0.55 -8.24
N ASP A 297 7.85 0.00 -7.03
CA ASP A 297 8.33 -1.35 -6.74
C ASP A 297 7.31 -2.45 -7.01
N GLU A 298 7.83 -3.65 -7.31
CA GLU A 298 7.06 -4.81 -7.78
C GLU A 298 6.12 -4.47 -8.96
N CYS A 299 6.63 -3.62 -9.87
CA CYS A 299 5.82 -3.10 -10.99
C CYS A 299 5.42 -4.18 -11.99
N THR A 300 6.09 -5.32 -12.04
CA THR A 300 5.83 -6.42 -12.98
C THR A 300 4.44 -7.02 -12.83
N MET A 301 3.84 -6.89 -11.65
CA MET A 301 2.45 -7.26 -11.37
C MET A 301 1.44 -6.13 -11.65
N THR A 302 1.84 -5.05 -12.33
CA THR A 302 0.98 -3.90 -12.60
C THR A 302 0.53 -3.88 -14.05
N HIS A 303 -0.75 -3.54 -14.26
CA HIS A 303 -1.30 -3.38 -15.61
C HIS A 303 -0.65 -2.18 -16.34
N LYS A 304 -0.34 -2.33 -17.63
CA LYS A 304 0.32 -1.28 -18.43
C LYS A 304 -0.39 0.06 -18.40
N LYS A 305 -1.72 0.01 -18.43
CA LYS A 305 -2.58 1.19 -18.40
C LYS A 305 -2.40 2.02 -17.12
N SER A 306 -1.94 1.43 -16.01
CA SER A 306 -1.58 2.19 -14.82
C SER A 306 -0.36 3.08 -15.06
N LEU A 307 0.66 2.57 -15.75
CA LEU A 307 1.84 3.37 -16.14
C LEU A 307 1.44 4.49 -17.11
N GLU A 308 0.57 4.17 -18.08
CA GLU A 308 0.02 5.14 -19.05
C GLU A 308 -0.81 6.23 -18.34
N ALA A 309 -1.57 5.86 -17.29
CA ALA A 309 -2.34 6.83 -16.50
C ALA A 309 -1.45 7.81 -15.73
N ILE A 310 -0.36 7.30 -15.16
CA ILE A 310 0.64 8.13 -14.48
C ILE A 310 1.27 9.08 -15.49
N HIS A 311 1.58 8.61 -16.69
CA HIS A 311 2.15 9.42 -17.76
C HIS A 311 1.26 10.61 -18.13
N CYS A 312 0.00 10.35 -18.52
CA CYS A 312 -0.93 11.42 -18.90
C CYS A 312 -1.14 12.41 -17.76
N THR A 313 -1.33 11.91 -16.54
CA THR A 313 -1.51 12.76 -15.35
C THR A 313 -0.30 13.65 -15.10
N MET A 314 0.92 13.12 -15.22
CA MET A 314 2.12 13.90 -14.96
C MET A 314 2.35 14.97 -16.03
N GLN A 315 2.06 14.68 -17.30
CA GLN A 315 2.10 15.69 -18.36
C GLN A 315 1.09 16.82 -18.09
N ASP A 316 -0.13 16.46 -17.72
CA ASP A 316 -1.21 17.41 -17.41
C ASP A 316 -0.91 18.28 -16.20
N LEU A 317 -0.36 17.69 -15.13
CA LEU A 317 -0.04 18.39 -13.89
C LEU A 317 1.17 19.31 -14.05
N ARG A 318 2.18 18.91 -14.82
CA ARG A 318 3.42 19.68 -15.01
C ARG A 318 3.38 20.62 -16.20
N GLY A 319 2.37 20.54 -17.06
CA GLY A 319 2.31 21.32 -18.30
C GLY A 319 3.47 21.02 -19.25
N ASN A 320 3.98 19.79 -19.23
CA ASN A 320 5.16 19.38 -19.99
C ASN A 320 4.85 18.09 -20.78
N HIS A 321 5.02 18.12 -22.09
CA HIS A 321 4.75 16.99 -22.98
C HIS A 321 5.88 15.94 -23.03
N ASN A 322 6.99 16.16 -22.34
CA ASN A 322 8.01 15.14 -22.17
C ASN A 322 7.46 13.93 -21.40
N ILE A 323 8.19 12.82 -21.44
CA ILE A 323 7.82 11.59 -20.75
C ILE A 323 7.62 11.87 -19.24
N PHE A 324 6.42 11.58 -18.74
CA PHE A 324 5.97 11.86 -17.37
C PHE A 324 6.12 13.33 -16.96
N GLY A 325 5.91 14.27 -17.88
CA GLY A 325 6.09 15.69 -17.61
C GLY A 325 7.52 16.07 -17.21
N GLY A 326 8.52 15.30 -17.65
CA GLY A 326 9.93 15.48 -17.29
C GLY A 326 10.31 14.86 -15.94
N ALA A 327 9.40 14.17 -15.26
CA ALA A 327 9.73 13.46 -14.02
C ALA A 327 10.62 12.23 -14.29
N LEU A 328 11.45 11.89 -13.30
CA LEU A 328 12.18 10.62 -13.29
C LEU A 328 11.30 9.53 -12.70
N ILE A 329 11.13 8.43 -13.44
CA ILE A 329 10.42 7.23 -12.97
C ILE A 329 11.41 6.07 -12.88
N LEU A 330 11.50 5.45 -11.70
CA LEU A 330 12.24 4.21 -11.50
C LEU A 330 11.25 3.08 -11.24
N LEU A 331 11.08 2.21 -12.22
CA LEU A 331 10.35 0.96 -12.11
C LEU A 331 11.27 -0.13 -11.60
N SER A 332 10.80 -1.01 -10.72
CA SER A 332 11.59 -2.15 -10.27
C SER A 332 10.76 -3.42 -10.13
N GLY A 333 11.40 -4.56 -10.32
CA GLY A 333 10.76 -5.87 -10.16
C GLY A 333 11.48 -6.95 -10.98
N ASP A 334 10.86 -8.12 -11.04
CA ASP A 334 11.38 -9.27 -11.75
C ASP A 334 10.28 -9.88 -12.64
N PHE A 335 10.48 -9.84 -13.96
CA PHE A 335 9.53 -10.41 -14.93
C PHE A 335 9.56 -11.94 -14.98
N ARG A 336 10.48 -12.57 -14.24
CA ARG A 336 10.54 -14.02 -14.03
C ARG A 336 9.55 -14.46 -12.95
N GLN A 337 8.92 -13.52 -12.24
CA GLN A 337 7.81 -13.78 -11.35
C GLN A 337 6.51 -14.02 -12.13
N THR A 338 5.45 -14.35 -11.40
CA THR A 338 4.12 -14.58 -11.97
C THR A 338 3.58 -13.33 -12.67
N LEU A 339 2.96 -13.52 -13.83
CA LEU A 339 2.26 -12.46 -14.57
C LEU A 339 1.08 -11.90 -13.77
N LEU A 340 0.62 -10.71 -14.17
CA LEU A 340 -0.63 -10.13 -13.70
C LEU A 340 -1.78 -11.11 -13.98
N VAL A 341 -2.59 -11.39 -12.97
CA VAL A 341 -3.77 -12.25 -13.11
C VAL A 341 -4.92 -11.44 -13.70
N ILE A 342 -5.38 -11.81 -14.89
CA ILE A 342 -6.61 -11.28 -15.47
C ILE A 342 -7.68 -12.37 -15.44
N SER A 343 -8.74 -12.11 -14.69
CA SER A 343 -9.80 -13.10 -14.51
C SER A 343 -10.49 -13.43 -15.83
N ARG A 344 -10.55 -14.72 -16.18
CA ARG A 344 -11.28 -15.25 -17.35
C ARG A 344 -10.82 -14.69 -18.69
N SER A 345 -9.55 -14.31 -18.81
CA SER A 345 -8.98 -13.81 -20.07
C SER A 345 -8.01 -14.83 -20.68
N PRO A 346 -7.88 -14.89 -22.01
CA PRO A 346 -6.86 -15.69 -22.68
C PRO A 346 -5.43 -15.21 -22.34
N PRO A 347 -4.40 -16.08 -22.49
CA PRO A 347 -3.00 -15.70 -22.25
C PRO A 347 -2.52 -14.47 -23.03
N ALA A 348 -3.07 -14.25 -24.22
CA ALA A 348 -2.76 -13.07 -25.04
C ALA A 348 -3.12 -11.75 -24.32
N ASP A 349 -4.22 -11.73 -23.56
CA ASP A 349 -4.64 -10.55 -22.82
C ASP A 349 -3.74 -10.29 -21.62
N GLU A 350 -3.26 -11.34 -20.94
CA GLU A 350 -2.28 -11.23 -19.86
C GLU A 350 -0.97 -10.60 -20.37
N ILE A 351 -0.48 -11.08 -21.52
CA ILE A 351 0.71 -10.51 -22.17
C ILE A 351 0.44 -9.05 -22.58
N ASN A 352 -0.72 -8.77 -23.18
CA ASN A 352 -1.08 -7.42 -23.61
C ASN A 352 -1.20 -6.45 -22.43
N ALA A 353 -1.60 -6.92 -21.25
CA ALA A 353 -1.67 -6.13 -20.03
C ALA A 353 -0.31 -5.87 -19.38
N CYS A 354 0.72 -6.65 -19.69
CA CYS A 354 2.06 -6.48 -19.12
C CYS A 354 2.65 -5.11 -19.48
N LEU A 355 3.47 -4.54 -18.58
CA LEU A 355 4.17 -3.27 -18.81
C LEU A 355 5.00 -3.26 -20.10
N LYS A 356 5.58 -4.40 -20.49
CA LYS A 356 6.35 -4.56 -21.74
C LYS A 356 5.52 -4.28 -23.00
N SER A 357 4.20 -4.44 -22.91
CA SER A 357 3.25 -4.21 -24.00
C SER A 357 2.72 -2.77 -24.03
N SER A 358 3.20 -1.89 -23.13
CA SER A 358 2.93 -0.45 -23.20
C SER A 358 3.74 0.19 -24.31
N PHE A 359 3.17 1.19 -24.99
CA PHE A 359 3.92 2.04 -25.91
C PHE A 359 5.11 2.72 -25.23
N MET A 360 5.00 2.94 -23.90
CA MET A 360 6.04 3.57 -23.08
C MET A 360 7.29 2.72 -22.91
N TRP A 361 7.18 1.40 -23.07
CA TRP A 361 8.29 0.49 -22.78
C TRP A 361 9.52 0.75 -23.66
N ARG A 362 9.32 1.29 -24.87
CA ARG A 362 10.42 1.67 -25.79
C ARG A 362 11.35 2.75 -25.23
N TYR A 363 10.91 3.52 -24.23
CA TYR A 363 11.70 4.59 -23.62
C TYR A 363 12.42 4.13 -22.35
N VAL A 364 12.23 2.88 -21.93
CA VAL A 364 12.83 2.33 -20.72
C VAL A 364 14.32 2.16 -20.90
N ARG A 365 15.09 2.76 -19.99
CA ARG A 365 16.51 2.47 -19.78
C ARG A 365 16.63 1.32 -18.78
N LYS A 366 17.12 0.17 -19.24
CA LYS A 366 17.24 -1.02 -18.40
C LYS A 366 18.51 -0.98 -17.56
N LEU A 367 18.35 -1.17 -16.25
CA LEU A 367 19.40 -1.41 -15.28
C LEU A 367 19.25 -2.86 -14.76
N THR A 368 20.33 -3.51 -14.35
CA THR A 368 20.26 -4.93 -13.96
C THR A 368 21.17 -5.24 -12.78
N LEU A 369 20.66 -6.02 -11.83
CA LEU A 369 21.43 -6.62 -10.76
C LEU A 369 21.47 -8.14 -10.97
N ASN A 370 22.68 -8.72 -10.96
CA ASN A 370 22.86 -10.16 -11.20
C ASN A 370 23.48 -10.89 -10.00
N ILE A 371 24.16 -10.16 -9.11
CA ILE A 371 24.82 -10.74 -7.94
C ILE A 371 23.80 -11.05 -6.86
N ASN A 372 23.61 -12.33 -6.53
CA ASN A 372 22.74 -12.76 -5.43
C ASN A 372 23.43 -12.57 -4.08
N MET A 373 23.19 -11.41 -3.47
CA MET A 373 23.76 -11.04 -2.18
C MET A 373 23.33 -11.97 -1.05
N ARG A 374 22.12 -12.55 -1.10
CA ARG A 374 21.66 -13.47 -0.04
C ARG A 374 22.52 -14.72 0.02
N VAL A 375 22.78 -15.32 -1.15
CA VAL A 375 23.66 -16.49 -1.26
C VAL A 375 25.09 -16.13 -0.86
N GLN A 376 25.61 -14.99 -1.34
CA GLN A 376 26.98 -14.57 -1.08
C GLN A 376 27.23 -14.29 0.41
N LEU A 377 26.28 -13.69 1.12
CA LEU A 377 26.39 -13.40 2.55
C LEU A 377 26.28 -14.67 3.41
N GLN A 378 25.51 -15.66 2.97
CA GLN A 378 25.34 -16.93 3.68
C GLN A 378 26.42 -17.98 3.34
N ASN A 379 27.19 -17.78 2.27
CA ASN A 379 28.21 -18.71 1.77
C ASN A 379 27.67 -20.15 1.55
N ASP A 380 26.39 -20.28 1.23
CA ASP A 380 25.74 -21.58 1.00
C ASP A 380 25.84 -22.00 -0.48
N GLN A 381 26.71 -22.98 -0.75
CA GLN A 381 26.91 -23.53 -2.10
C GLN A 381 25.66 -24.20 -2.68
N SER A 382 24.79 -24.75 -1.82
CA SER A 382 23.54 -25.38 -2.26
C SER A 382 22.53 -24.32 -2.71
N ALA A 383 22.45 -23.21 -1.98
CA ALA A 383 21.64 -22.05 -2.34
C ALA A 383 22.14 -21.37 -3.63
N ASP A 384 23.46 -21.30 -3.84
CA ASP A 384 24.04 -20.80 -5.09
C ASP A 384 23.58 -21.62 -6.30
N ARG A 385 23.74 -22.95 -6.22
CA ARG A 385 23.30 -23.86 -7.29
C ARG A 385 21.79 -23.75 -7.55
N PHE A 386 20.99 -23.77 -6.49
CA PHE A 386 19.54 -23.65 -6.60
C PHE A 386 19.13 -22.32 -7.25
N SER A 387 19.75 -21.21 -6.84
CA SER A 387 19.46 -19.88 -7.41
C SER A 387 19.78 -19.80 -8.91
N LYS A 388 20.89 -20.41 -9.35
CA LYS A 388 21.27 -20.48 -10.76
C LYS A 388 20.26 -21.30 -11.57
N GLN A 389 19.85 -22.46 -11.08
CA GLN A 389 18.83 -23.30 -11.71
C GLN A 389 17.48 -22.57 -11.82
N LEU A 390 17.07 -21.87 -10.76
CA LEU A 390 15.84 -21.08 -10.77
C LEU A 390 15.89 -19.95 -11.82
N LEU A 391 17.04 -19.29 -11.97
CA LEU A 391 17.24 -18.28 -13.00
C LEU A 391 17.25 -18.86 -14.41
N GLU A 392 17.79 -20.06 -14.63
CA GLU A 392 17.72 -20.74 -15.94
C GLU A 392 16.28 -21.02 -16.34
N ILE A 393 15.47 -21.51 -15.40
CA ILE A 393 14.02 -21.72 -15.59
C ILE A 393 13.34 -20.39 -15.91
N GLY A 394 13.54 -19.36 -15.07
CA GLY A 394 12.88 -18.05 -15.24
C GLY A 394 13.29 -17.31 -16.52
N ASN A 395 14.49 -17.55 -17.03
CA ASN A 395 14.95 -16.98 -18.30
C ASN A 395 14.57 -17.83 -19.53
N GLY A 396 13.83 -18.92 -19.36
CA GLY A 396 13.40 -19.80 -20.45
C GLY A 396 14.56 -20.54 -21.13
N LYS A 397 15.66 -20.79 -20.41
CA LYS A 397 16.83 -21.51 -20.93
C LYS A 397 16.69 -23.04 -20.81
N VAL A 398 15.68 -23.50 -20.09
CA VAL A 398 15.36 -24.93 -19.95
C VAL A 398 14.51 -25.37 -21.14
N GLN A 399 14.79 -26.56 -21.67
CA GLN A 399 14.02 -27.10 -22.77
C GLN A 399 12.57 -27.34 -22.37
N ILE A 400 11.67 -26.88 -23.23
CA ILE A 400 10.23 -27.11 -23.12
C ILE A 400 9.89 -28.27 -24.03
N ASP A 401 9.18 -29.26 -23.49
CA ASP A 401 8.62 -30.34 -24.28
C ASP A 401 7.50 -29.78 -25.16
N ASN A 402 7.73 -29.77 -26.47
CA ASN A 402 6.81 -29.21 -27.45
C ASN A 402 5.47 -29.96 -27.54
N THR A 403 5.35 -31.16 -26.96
CA THR A 403 4.12 -31.96 -26.99
C THR A 403 3.12 -31.57 -25.90
N ASN A 404 3.62 -31.16 -24.72
CA ASN A 404 2.78 -30.88 -23.55
C ASN A 404 3.04 -29.49 -22.93
N GLY A 405 4.05 -28.75 -23.41
CA GLY A 405 4.42 -27.43 -22.91
C GLY A 405 5.09 -27.43 -21.54
N LEU A 406 5.55 -28.58 -21.03
CA LEU A 406 6.16 -28.74 -19.72
C LEU A 406 7.68 -28.66 -19.77
N ILE A 407 8.29 -28.32 -18.64
CA ILE A 407 9.75 -28.38 -18.45
C ILE A 407 10.12 -29.60 -17.61
N SER A 408 11.28 -30.19 -17.89
CA SER A 408 11.89 -31.17 -16.99
C SER A 408 12.78 -30.47 -15.99
N LEU A 409 12.54 -30.70 -14.70
CA LEU A 409 13.39 -30.18 -13.63
C LEU A 409 14.66 -31.04 -13.48
N PRO A 410 15.82 -30.45 -13.17
CA PRO A 410 17.03 -31.20 -12.86
C PRO A 410 16.81 -32.19 -11.70
N ASN A 411 17.47 -33.36 -11.73
CA ASN A 411 17.34 -34.41 -10.70
C ASN A 411 17.70 -33.93 -9.28
N ASN A 412 18.50 -32.88 -9.16
CA ASN A 412 18.92 -32.28 -7.89
C ASN A 412 18.16 -30.99 -7.53
N PHE A 413 17.08 -30.66 -8.24
CA PHE A 413 16.32 -29.42 -8.03
C PHE A 413 15.40 -29.51 -6.81
N CYS A 414 14.77 -30.66 -6.60
CA CYS A 414 13.87 -30.89 -5.47
C CYS A 414 13.93 -32.34 -5.00
N THR A 415 13.51 -32.58 -3.76
CA THR A 415 13.22 -33.94 -3.30
C THR A 415 11.76 -34.27 -3.60
N ILE A 416 11.52 -35.27 -4.43
CA ILE A 416 10.18 -35.80 -4.66
C ILE A 416 9.80 -36.67 -3.47
N LEU A 417 8.67 -36.36 -2.84
CA LEU A 417 8.12 -37.12 -1.71
C LEU A 417 6.98 -38.02 -2.19
N GLN A 418 6.80 -39.16 -1.53
CA GLN A 418 5.83 -40.18 -1.97
C GLN A 418 4.43 -39.95 -1.40
N SER A 419 4.31 -39.18 -0.32
CA SER A 419 3.03 -38.92 0.34
C SER A 419 2.89 -37.51 0.88
N LYS A 420 1.63 -37.12 1.12
CA LYS A 420 1.28 -35.85 1.74
C LYS A 420 1.73 -35.81 3.20
N GLU A 421 1.62 -36.93 3.90
CA GLU A 421 2.00 -37.09 5.30
C GLU A 421 3.50 -36.87 5.48
N GLU A 422 4.30 -37.39 4.55
CA GLU A 422 5.74 -37.18 4.53
C GLU A 422 6.09 -35.70 4.31
N LEU A 423 5.43 -35.03 3.37
CA LEU A 423 5.60 -33.58 3.16
C LEU A 423 5.28 -32.78 4.42
N ILE A 424 4.14 -33.04 5.07
CA ILE A 424 3.74 -32.35 6.30
C ILE A 424 4.75 -32.62 7.40
N LYS A 425 5.18 -33.87 7.60
CA LYS A 425 6.16 -34.24 8.63
C LYS A 425 7.52 -33.58 8.40
N ARG A 426 7.93 -33.43 7.13
CA ARG A 426 9.22 -32.83 6.77
C ARG A 426 9.22 -31.30 6.92
N VAL A 427 8.14 -30.63 6.49
CA VAL A 427 8.04 -29.16 6.58
C VAL A 427 7.67 -28.72 8.00
N PHE A 428 6.73 -29.41 8.64
CA PHE A 428 6.19 -29.09 9.96
C PHE A 428 6.41 -30.24 10.97
N PRO A 429 7.67 -30.53 11.37
CA PRO A 429 7.95 -31.57 12.35
C PRO A 429 7.34 -31.22 13.72
N ASN A 430 6.70 -32.20 14.36
CA ASN A 430 6.08 -32.04 15.68
C ASN A 430 5.08 -30.88 15.78
N ILE A 431 4.28 -30.65 14.73
CA ILE A 431 3.30 -29.54 14.67
C ILE A 431 2.39 -29.47 15.90
N ILE A 432 2.00 -30.62 16.49
CA ILE A 432 1.15 -30.68 17.68
C ILE A 432 1.80 -29.94 18.87
N GLN A 433 3.12 -30.01 19.01
CA GLN A 433 3.86 -29.32 20.07
C GLN A 433 4.11 -27.85 19.73
N ASN A 434 4.38 -27.54 18.45
CA ASN A 434 4.83 -26.22 18.00
C ASN A 434 3.73 -25.31 17.44
N HIS A 435 2.47 -25.74 17.37
CA HIS A 435 1.37 -24.97 16.76
C HIS A 435 1.11 -23.59 17.37
N ARG A 436 1.61 -23.31 18.58
CA ARG A 436 1.51 -21.99 19.23
C ARG A 436 2.77 -21.13 19.09
N ASN A 437 3.87 -21.68 18.56
CA ASN A 437 5.11 -20.96 18.40
C ASN A 437 5.10 -20.20 17.06
N HIS A 438 4.79 -18.91 17.12
CA HIS A 438 4.68 -18.06 15.93
C HIS A 438 6.00 -17.96 15.16
N ASN A 439 7.14 -17.87 15.85
CA ASN A 439 8.47 -17.79 15.20
C ASN A 439 8.75 -19.08 14.42
N TRP A 440 8.45 -20.24 15.02
CA TRP A 440 8.61 -21.52 14.36
C TRP A 440 7.71 -21.66 13.12
N LEU A 441 6.47 -21.17 13.20
CA LEU A 441 5.53 -21.20 12.08
C LEU A 441 5.95 -20.25 10.95
N SER A 442 6.49 -19.06 11.26
CA SER A 442 6.84 -18.05 10.26
C SER A 442 7.95 -18.46 9.30
N GLU A 443 8.81 -19.41 9.69
CA GLU A 443 9.92 -19.90 8.86
C GLU A 443 9.49 -20.98 7.85
N ARG A 444 8.23 -21.41 7.86
CA ARG A 444 7.76 -22.61 7.16
C ARG A 444 6.51 -22.33 6.35
N ALA A 445 6.50 -22.82 5.11
CA ALA A 445 5.34 -22.71 4.23
C ALA A 445 5.21 -23.93 3.31
N ILE A 446 3.97 -24.31 3.00
CA ILE A 446 3.64 -25.22 1.90
C ILE A 446 2.87 -24.41 0.87
N LEU A 447 3.40 -24.35 -0.35
CA LEU A 447 2.81 -23.62 -1.46
C LEU A 447 2.08 -24.60 -2.39
N ALA A 448 0.92 -24.18 -2.90
CA ALA A 448 0.14 -24.95 -3.86
C ALA A 448 -0.44 -24.03 -4.95
N PRO A 449 -0.44 -24.45 -6.23
CA PRO A 449 -0.88 -23.60 -7.34
C PRO A 449 -2.40 -23.41 -7.39
N LYS A 450 -3.19 -24.33 -6.82
CA LYS A 450 -4.67 -24.29 -6.85
C LYS A 450 -5.24 -24.08 -5.45
N LYS A 451 -6.21 -23.17 -5.33
CA LYS A 451 -6.98 -22.94 -4.09
C LYS A 451 -7.77 -24.17 -3.61
N CYS A 452 -8.16 -25.09 -4.49
CA CYS A 452 -8.81 -26.34 -4.05
C CYS A 452 -7.88 -27.25 -3.24
N ALA A 453 -6.56 -27.11 -3.40
CA ALA A 453 -5.62 -27.85 -2.56
C ALA A 453 -5.78 -27.42 -1.09
N SER A 454 -5.93 -26.12 -0.78
CA SER A 454 -6.09 -25.60 0.60
C SER A 454 -7.34 -26.11 1.32
N GLN A 455 -8.44 -26.41 0.61
CA GLN A 455 -9.63 -27.06 1.19
C GLN A 455 -9.35 -28.50 1.66
N CYS A 456 -8.40 -29.20 1.03
CA CYS A 456 -7.95 -30.52 1.49
C CYS A 456 -6.96 -30.48 2.67
N TYR A 457 -6.57 -29.29 3.17
CA TYR A 457 -5.72 -29.14 4.36
C TYR A 457 -6.50 -28.66 5.59
N GLN A 458 -7.82 -28.88 5.66
CA GLN A 458 -8.56 -28.76 6.90
C GLN A 458 -8.03 -29.78 7.91
N LEU A 459 -7.07 -29.35 8.74
CA LEU A 459 -6.71 -30.01 9.99
C LEU A 459 -7.98 -30.01 10.86
N SER A 460 -8.50 -31.19 11.13
CA SER A 460 -9.70 -31.39 11.94
C SER A 460 -9.42 -31.03 13.39
N HIS A 461 -9.56 -29.74 13.76
CA HIS A 461 -9.77 -29.27 15.13
C HIS A 461 -10.64 -28.00 15.11
N PRO A 462 -11.65 -27.86 16.00
CA PRO A 462 -12.71 -26.87 15.86
C PRO A 462 -12.30 -25.52 16.48
N ARG A 463 -11.41 -24.77 15.83
CA ARG A 463 -11.36 -23.30 15.90
C ARG A 463 -10.91 -22.79 14.54
N LYS A 464 -11.78 -21.99 13.91
CA LYS A 464 -11.62 -21.39 12.59
C LYS A 464 -10.23 -20.76 12.42
N ILE A 465 -9.35 -21.40 11.66
CA ILE A 465 -8.18 -20.74 11.06
C ILE A 465 -8.46 -20.72 9.55
N ALA A 466 -9.04 -19.61 9.10
CA ALA A 466 -9.26 -19.35 7.68
C ALA A 466 -7.93 -18.92 7.05
N TRP A 467 -7.33 -19.79 6.24
CA TRP A 467 -6.25 -19.40 5.32
C TRP A 467 -6.85 -19.11 3.94
N CYS A 468 -7.08 -17.83 3.67
CA CYS A 468 -7.22 -17.19 2.36
C CYS A 468 -6.64 -15.78 2.56
N SER A 469 -5.79 -15.20 1.73
CA SER A 469 -5.62 -15.27 0.28
C SER A 469 -4.28 -14.59 -0.05
N ASN A 470 -3.63 -14.97 -1.16
CA ASN A 470 -2.51 -14.24 -1.77
C ASN A 470 -1.34 -13.92 -0.83
N ILE A 471 -0.51 -14.92 -0.56
CA ILE A 471 0.87 -14.67 -0.10
C ILE A 471 1.79 -15.11 -1.22
N ILE A 472 2.14 -14.15 -2.07
CA ILE A 472 3.39 -14.17 -2.82
C ILE A 472 4.43 -13.55 -1.89
N GLN A 473 5.32 -14.39 -1.39
CA GLN A 473 6.66 -14.05 -0.91
C GLN A 473 7.48 -15.28 -1.31
N ILE A 474 8.25 -15.25 -2.40
CA ILE A 474 9.57 -14.61 -2.54
C ILE A 474 10.37 -14.83 -1.26
N TYR A 475 11.12 -15.93 -1.28
CA TYR A 475 12.21 -16.22 -0.33
C TYR A 475 13.12 -15.03 -0.14
#